data_AF-A0A482RJZ7-F1
#
_entry.id   AF-A0A482RJZ7-F1
#
_cell.length_a   1.000
_cell.length_b   1.000
_cell.length_c   1.000
_cell.angle_alpha   90.00
_cell.angle_beta   90.00
_cell.angle_gamma   90.00
#
_symmetry.space_group_name_H-M   'P 1'
#
loop_
_entity.id
_entity.type
_entity.pdbx_description
1 polymer ?
#
loop_
_entity_poly.entity_id
_entity_poly.type
_entity_poly.pdbx_seq_one_letter_code
_entity_poly.pdbx_strand_id
1 'polypeptide(L)'
;MRRLAVTPSTNFLYVRCMCVRALSCSAYFPFIFNITGGVALVQQFGPWFSWANTSRANIFRRDHVKVTDDASFKRLIRYNDFESDPLSTQGCTQPPSSAENAIACRDDLNPINGTYSISALGHRDHVAIDAKYTSYARMANGGLTAATQAGPTYDQQPVFSFSNTTPDLASLPHYGLPDTWKFPWMEVTWN
;
A
#
# COMPACT_ATOMS: atom_id res chain seq x y z
N MET A 1 36.20 -17.52 -9.70
CA MET A 1 35.30 -16.34 -9.65
C MET A 1 34.09 -16.61 -10.52
N ARG A 2 32.93 -16.98 -9.95
CA ARG A 2 31.67 -17.04 -10.71
C ARG A 2 31.14 -15.62 -10.84
N ARG A 3 31.03 -15.09 -12.06
CA ARG A 3 30.26 -13.86 -12.31
C ARG A 3 28.81 -14.16 -11.93
N LEU A 4 28.30 -13.49 -10.89
CA LEU A 4 26.86 -13.46 -10.62
C LEU A 4 26.19 -12.86 -11.86
N ALA A 5 25.35 -13.63 -12.54
CA ALA A 5 24.55 -13.14 -13.64
C ALA A 5 23.62 -12.05 -13.10
N VAL A 6 23.90 -10.79 -13.42
CA VAL A 6 23.03 -9.66 -13.09
C VAL A 6 21.77 -9.82 -13.94
N THR A 7 20.68 -10.23 -13.32
CA THR A 7 19.39 -10.29 -14.01
C THR A 7 18.97 -8.87 -14.44
N PRO A 8 18.13 -8.70 -15.48
CA PRO A 8 17.63 -7.38 -15.88
C PRO A 8 16.97 -6.62 -14.71
N SER A 9 16.37 -7.35 -13.77
CA SER A 9 15.81 -6.83 -12.52
C SER A 9 16.86 -6.31 -11.54
N THR A 10 18.01 -6.97 -11.46
CA THR A 10 19.13 -6.52 -10.62
C THR A 10 19.71 -5.21 -11.17
N ASN A 11 19.83 -5.09 -12.49
CA ASN A 11 20.29 -3.85 -13.12
C ASN A 11 19.27 -2.70 -12.93
N PHE A 12 17.97 -2.99 -13.00
CA PHE A 12 16.91 -2.03 -12.69
C PHE A 12 16.99 -1.51 -11.25
N LEU A 13 17.25 -2.38 -10.27
CA LEU A 13 17.41 -2.00 -8.87
C LEU A 13 18.61 -1.07 -8.67
N TYR A 14 19.74 -1.36 -9.32
CA TYR A 14 20.94 -0.52 -9.23
C TYR A 14 20.77 0.84 -9.91
N VAL A 15 20.01 0.92 -11.01
CA VAL A 15 19.79 2.17 -11.75
C VAL A 15 18.70 3.04 -11.12
N ARG A 16 17.68 2.44 -10.48
CA ARG A 16 16.53 3.18 -9.91
C ARG A 16 16.50 3.21 -8.38
N CYS A 17 17.46 2.57 -7.71
CA CYS A 17 17.57 2.45 -6.25
C CYS A 17 16.38 1.79 -5.52
N MET A 18 15.26 1.52 -6.19
CA MET A 18 14.09 0.83 -5.65
C MET A 18 13.40 -0.01 -6.73
N CYS A 19 12.85 -1.13 -6.32
CA CYS A 19 12.02 -1.98 -7.17
C CYS A 19 10.62 -2.15 -6.56
N VAL A 20 9.61 -1.57 -7.22
CA VAL A 20 8.19 -1.71 -6.85
C VAL A 20 7.55 -2.68 -7.84
N ARG A 21 7.42 -3.96 -7.46
CA ARG A 21 6.94 -5.03 -8.36
C ARG A 21 5.54 -5.57 -8.06
N ALA A 22 5.02 -5.35 -6.85
CA ALA A 22 3.78 -5.98 -6.38
C ALA A 22 2.79 -5.00 -5.72
N LEU A 23 3.14 -3.73 -5.59
CA LEU A 23 2.38 -2.81 -4.76
C LEU A 23 1.23 -2.11 -5.50
N SER A 24 1.06 -2.27 -6.81
CA SER A 24 0.04 -1.60 -7.61
C SER A 24 -1.07 -2.51 -8.16
N CYS A 25 -1.16 -3.76 -7.68
CA CYS A 25 -2.08 -4.81 -8.18
C CYS A 25 -2.06 -5.00 -9.72
N SER A 26 -1.02 -4.51 -10.40
CA SER A 26 -0.87 -4.47 -11.84
C SER A 26 0.42 -5.17 -12.25
N ALA A 27 0.39 -5.96 -13.33
CA ALA A 27 1.54 -6.74 -13.75
C ALA A 27 2.67 -5.87 -14.32
N TYR A 28 3.91 -6.12 -13.88
CA TYR A 28 5.12 -5.45 -14.40
C TYR A 28 5.45 -5.85 -15.83
N PHE A 29 5.37 -7.14 -16.14
CA PHE A 29 5.77 -7.66 -17.45
C PHE A 29 4.73 -7.30 -18.50
N PRO A 30 5.09 -6.60 -19.60
CA PRO A 30 4.11 -6.16 -20.61
C PRO A 30 3.30 -7.30 -21.21
N PHE A 31 3.93 -8.46 -21.43
CA PHE A 31 3.23 -9.66 -21.92
C PHE A 31 2.12 -10.08 -20.95
N ILE A 32 2.42 -10.22 -19.65
CA ILE A 32 1.43 -10.58 -18.62
C ILE A 32 0.34 -9.51 -18.54
N PHE A 33 0.73 -8.23 -18.47
CA PHE A 33 -0.22 -7.11 -18.42
C PHE A 33 -1.22 -7.13 -19.58
N ASN A 34 -0.75 -7.47 -20.78
CA ASN A 34 -1.59 -7.56 -21.97
C ASN A 34 -2.56 -8.76 -21.91
N ILE A 35 -2.05 -9.97 -21.63
CA ILE A 35 -2.89 -11.18 -21.64
C ILE A 35 -3.90 -11.21 -20.48
N THR A 36 -3.65 -10.49 -19.38
CA THR A 36 -4.61 -10.35 -18.27
C THR A 36 -5.60 -9.20 -18.46
N GLY A 37 -5.66 -8.58 -19.64
CA GLY A 37 -6.64 -7.54 -19.97
C GLY A 37 -6.34 -6.14 -19.45
N GLY A 38 -5.11 -5.88 -18.96
CA GLY A 38 -4.74 -4.58 -18.38
C GLY A 38 -4.89 -3.41 -19.36
N VAL A 39 -4.64 -3.64 -20.65
CA VAL A 39 -4.81 -2.61 -21.69
C VAL A 39 -6.26 -2.14 -21.80
N ALA A 40 -7.21 -3.08 -21.82
CA ALA A 40 -8.64 -2.76 -21.90
C ALA A 40 -9.13 -2.02 -20.65
N LEU A 41 -8.67 -2.44 -19.47
CA LEU A 41 -9.01 -1.77 -18.21
C LEU A 41 -8.47 -0.35 -18.13
N VAL A 42 -7.25 -0.10 -18.64
CA VAL A 42 -6.70 1.26 -18.71
C VAL A 42 -7.49 2.14 -19.68
N GLN A 43 -7.94 1.59 -20.81
CA GLN A 43 -8.79 2.34 -21.75
C GLN A 43 -10.16 2.68 -21.15
N GLN A 44 -10.74 1.77 -20.38
CA GLN A 44 -12.07 1.93 -19.82
C GLN A 44 -12.09 2.79 -18.54
N PHE A 45 -11.14 2.58 -17.63
CA PHE A 45 -11.15 3.15 -16.28
C PHE A 45 -9.93 4.03 -15.98
N GLY A 46 -9.01 4.18 -16.94
CA GLY A 46 -7.88 5.09 -16.85
C GLY A 46 -6.68 4.56 -16.06
N PRO A 47 -5.85 5.47 -15.52
CA PRO A 47 -4.50 5.14 -15.03
C PRO A 47 -4.48 4.28 -13.77
N TRP A 48 -5.62 4.11 -13.08
CA TRP A 48 -5.73 3.27 -11.89
C TRP A 48 -5.38 1.80 -12.17
N PHE A 49 -5.63 1.32 -13.39
CA PHE A 49 -5.27 -0.04 -13.82
C PHE A 49 -3.93 -0.13 -14.56
N SER A 50 -3.20 0.98 -14.67
CA SER A 50 -1.90 0.99 -15.34
C SER A 50 -0.80 0.57 -14.38
N TRP A 51 0.21 -0.17 -14.84
CA TRP A 51 1.35 -0.49 -13.94
C TRP A 51 2.10 0.76 -13.47
N ALA A 52 2.29 1.73 -14.37
CA ALA A 52 3.17 2.88 -14.13
C ALA A 52 2.46 4.06 -13.47
N ASN A 53 1.18 4.30 -13.70
CA ASN A 53 0.55 5.58 -13.37
C ASN A 53 -0.54 5.47 -12.29
N THR A 54 -0.60 4.36 -11.55
CA THR A 54 -1.44 4.31 -10.34
C THR A 54 -0.99 5.34 -9.30
N SER A 55 -1.90 5.75 -8.42
CA SER A 55 -1.58 6.58 -7.26
C SER A 55 -0.42 6.02 -6.45
N ARG A 56 -0.45 4.71 -6.15
CA ARG A 56 0.65 4.02 -5.44
C ARG A 56 1.98 4.10 -6.19
N ALA A 57 1.99 3.84 -7.50
CA ALA A 57 3.20 3.93 -8.30
C ALA A 57 3.77 5.36 -8.32
N ASN A 58 2.89 6.37 -8.39
CA ASN A 58 3.28 7.77 -8.35
C ASN A 58 3.81 8.19 -6.97
N ILE A 59 3.18 7.76 -5.88
CA ILE A 59 3.64 8.02 -4.50
C ILE A 59 5.02 7.39 -4.31
N PHE A 60 5.20 6.12 -4.69
CA PHE A 60 6.52 5.50 -4.63
C PHE A 60 7.54 6.26 -5.46
N ARG A 61 7.22 6.64 -6.71
CA ARG A 61 8.13 7.41 -7.56
C ARG A 61 8.55 8.75 -6.92
N ARG A 62 7.63 9.41 -6.22
CA ARG A 62 7.88 10.68 -5.54
C ARG A 62 8.72 10.49 -4.26
N ASP A 63 8.38 9.48 -3.46
CA ASP A 63 8.81 9.43 -2.06
C ASP A 63 9.85 8.35 -1.75
N HIS A 64 10.14 7.43 -2.67
CA HIS A 64 11.13 6.36 -2.41
C HIS A 64 12.51 6.89 -2.05
N VAL A 65 12.91 8.03 -2.63
CA VAL A 65 14.19 8.69 -2.36
C VAL A 65 14.30 9.27 -0.96
N LYS A 66 13.17 9.42 -0.24
CA LYS A 66 13.11 9.93 1.14
C LYS A 66 13.42 8.83 2.16
N VAL A 67 13.51 7.56 1.74
CA VAL A 67 13.80 6.44 2.62
C VAL A 67 15.30 6.27 2.77
N THR A 68 15.83 6.66 3.93
CA THR A 68 17.25 6.60 4.26
C THR A 68 17.56 5.71 5.46
N ASP A 69 16.53 5.31 6.21
CA ASP A 69 16.63 4.55 7.44
C ASP A 69 15.32 3.81 7.75
N ASP A 70 15.29 3.08 8.86
CA ASP A 70 14.12 2.35 9.31
C ASP A 70 12.91 3.25 9.59
N ALA A 71 13.11 4.43 10.18
CA ALA A 71 12.03 5.32 10.55
C ALA A 71 11.32 5.90 9.30
N SER A 72 12.10 6.35 8.32
CA SER A 72 11.61 6.82 7.03
C SER A 72 10.98 5.70 6.21
N PHE A 73 11.50 4.46 6.27
CA PHE A 73 10.85 3.30 5.64
C PHE A 73 9.48 3.02 6.26
N LYS A 74 9.40 2.94 7.60
CA LYS A 74 8.14 2.73 8.33
C LYS A 74 7.10 3.78 7.96
N ARG A 75 7.50 5.05 7.90
CA ARG A 75 6.63 6.15 7.48
C ARG A 75 6.11 5.98 6.05
N LEU A 76 6.97 5.61 5.10
CA LEU A 76 6.54 5.43 3.70
C LEU A 76 5.55 4.25 3.57
N ILE A 77 5.85 3.11 4.18
CA ILE A 77 5.01 1.91 4.00
C ILE A 77 3.66 2.02 4.72
N ARG A 78 3.55 2.92 5.71
CA ARG A 78 2.30 3.25 6.42
C ARG A 78 1.63 4.52 5.91
N TYR A 79 2.14 5.10 4.83
CA TYR A 79 1.67 6.39 4.33
C TYR A 79 0.23 6.33 3.81
N ASN A 80 -0.61 7.19 4.38
CA ASN A 80 -1.93 7.51 3.87
C ASN A 80 -2.33 8.92 4.31
N ASP A 81 -2.27 9.85 3.37
CA ASP A 81 -2.67 11.25 3.56
C ASP A 81 -3.73 11.63 2.53
N PHE A 82 -4.72 10.75 2.32
CA PHE A 82 -5.59 10.84 1.15
C PHE A 82 -6.43 12.13 1.08
N GLU A 83 -6.64 12.80 2.21
CA GLU A 83 -7.34 14.08 2.28
C GLU A 83 -6.51 15.23 1.69
N SER A 84 -5.17 15.16 1.80
CA SER A 84 -4.25 16.23 1.42
C SER A 84 -3.36 15.91 0.22
N ASP A 85 -3.08 14.63 -0.05
CA ASP A 85 -2.17 14.22 -1.12
C ASP A 85 -2.85 14.33 -2.50
N PRO A 86 -2.33 15.17 -3.41
CA PRO A 86 -2.88 15.29 -4.76
C PRO A 86 -2.83 13.98 -5.56
N LEU A 87 -1.95 13.03 -5.19
CA LEU A 87 -1.89 11.71 -5.82
C LEU A 87 -3.01 10.77 -5.36
N SER A 88 -3.75 11.12 -4.31
CA SER A 88 -4.87 10.33 -3.79
C SER A 88 -6.21 10.63 -4.44
N THR A 89 -6.24 11.51 -5.46
CA THR A 89 -7.46 11.83 -6.21
C THR A 89 -8.07 10.60 -6.91
N GLN A 90 -9.41 10.54 -6.96
CA GLN A 90 -10.15 9.53 -7.73
C GLN A 90 -10.78 10.06 -9.03
N GLY A 91 -10.61 11.36 -9.32
CA GLY A 91 -11.17 12.02 -10.50
C GLY A 91 -12.15 13.14 -10.14
N CYS A 92 -13.11 13.39 -11.02
CA CYS A 92 -14.05 14.52 -10.90
C CYS A 92 -15.31 14.20 -10.07
N THR A 93 -15.36 13.06 -9.40
CA THR A 93 -16.50 12.66 -8.55
C THR A 93 -16.34 13.20 -7.13
N GLN A 94 -17.38 13.07 -6.31
CA GLN A 94 -17.35 13.44 -4.90
C GLN A 94 -17.42 12.18 -4.04
N PRO A 95 -16.48 11.98 -3.09
CA PRO A 95 -15.37 12.88 -2.74
C PRO A 95 -14.26 12.93 -3.80
N PRO A 96 -13.44 14.01 -3.85
CA PRO A 96 -12.41 14.20 -4.88
C PRO A 96 -11.21 13.26 -4.72
N SER A 97 -11.02 12.72 -3.52
CA SER A 97 -9.99 11.74 -3.17
C SER A 97 -10.59 10.44 -2.66
N SER A 98 -9.76 9.41 -2.60
CA SER A 98 -10.12 8.11 -2.04
C SER A 98 -8.97 7.60 -1.17
N ALA A 99 -9.32 7.08 0.00
CA ALA A 99 -8.41 6.45 0.93
C ALA A 99 -7.79 5.13 0.42
N GLU A 100 -8.29 4.59 -0.69
CA GLU A 100 -7.68 3.47 -1.44
C GLU A 100 -6.39 3.94 -2.14
N ASN A 101 -6.31 5.21 -2.54
CA ASN A 101 -5.22 5.77 -3.31
C ASN A 101 -4.04 6.23 -2.43
N ALA A 102 -3.55 5.32 -1.60
CA ALA A 102 -2.44 5.51 -0.68
C ALA A 102 -1.53 4.27 -0.66
N ILE A 103 -0.39 4.32 0.04
CA ILE A 103 0.44 3.11 0.21
C ILE A 103 -0.24 2.10 1.14
N ALA A 104 -0.80 2.60 2.26
CA ALA A 104 -1.58 1.81 3.20
C ALA A 104 -3.05 2.26 3.19
N CYS A 105 -3.90 1.60 2.38
CA CYS A 105 -5.28 2.03 2.18
C CYS A 105 -6.14 2.01 3.47
N ARG A 106 -7.17 2.86 3.47
CA ARG A 106 -8.12 3.07 4.59
C ARG A 106 -9.54 3.26 4.06
N ASP A 107 -10.08 2.28 3.33
CA ASP A 107 -11.37 2.45 2.65
C ASP A 107 -12.54 2.56 3.61
N ASP A 108 -12.34 2.19 4.87
CA ASP A 108 -13.25 2.43 5.99
C ASP A 108 -13.51 3.93 6.24
N LEU A 109 -12.61 4.81 5.77
CA LEU A 109 -12.73 6.27 5.90
C LEU A 109 -13.39 6.92 4.68
N ASN A 110 -13.63 6.16 3.60
CA ASN A 110 -14.32 6.72 2.44
C ASN A 110 -15.81 6.93 2.79
N PRO A 111 -16.44 8.06 2.42
CA PRO A 111 -17.86 8.27 2.62
C PRO A 111 -18.74 7.18 1.98
N ILE A 112 -19.66 6.59 2.74
CA ILE A 112 -20.64 5.59 2.26
C ILE A 112 -21.43 6.11 1.06
N ASN A 113 -21.86 7.37 1.12
CA ASN A 113 -22.67 8.01 0.08
C ASN A 113 -21.84 8.69 -1.02
N GLY A 114 -20.55 8.38 -1.10
CA GLY A 114 -19.68 8.88 -2.17
C GLY A 114 -20.01 8.26 -3.52
N THR A 115 -19.71 8.99 -4.59
CA THR A 115 -19.75 8.49 -5.97
C THR A 115 -18.33 8.14 -6.40
N TYR A 116 -18.10 6.87 -6.75
CA TYR A 116 -16.78 6.35 -7.07
C TYR A 116 -16.75 5.83 -8.51
N SER A 117 -15.66 6.12 -9.23
CA SER A 117 -15.50 5.69 -10.63
C SER A 117 -15.38 4.17 -10.78
N ILE A 118 -14.88 3.50 -9.74
CA ILE A 118 -14.87 2.05 -9.58
C ILE A 118 -15.15 1.69 -8.12
N SER A 119 -15.70 0.51 -7.86
CA SER A 119 -16.05 0.07 -6.50
C SER A 119 -14.86 -0.02 -5.55
N ALA A 120 -13.65 -0.27 -6.06
CA ALA A 120 -12.43 -0.34 -5.26
C ALA A 120 -12.09 0.99 -4.57
N LEU A 121 -12.48 2.12 -5.15
CA LEU A 121 -12.21 3.44 -4.58
C LEU A 121 -13.21 3.85 -3.49
N GLY A 122 -14.27 3.05 -3.30
CA GLY A 122 -15.38 3.38 -2.42
C GLY A 122 -15.19 3.00 -0.95
N HIS A 123 -16.24 3.22 -0.16
CA HIS A 123 -16.36 2.74 1.22
C HIS A 123 -16.43 1.21 1.24
N ARG A 124 -15.53 0.58 2.00
CA ARG A 124 -15.43 -0.90 2.09
C ARG A 124 -14.88 -1.32 3.44
N ASP A 125 -15.20 -2.56 3.84
CA ASP A 125 -14.46 -3.31 4.86
C ASP A 125 -13.09 -3.75 4.30
N HIS A 126 -12.25 -2.78 3.97
CA HIS A 126 -10.99 -3.02 3.28
C HIS A 126 -9.94 -1.97 3.63
N VAL A 127 -8.82 -2.42 4.17
CA VAL A 127 -7.74 -1.57 4.67
C VAL A 127 -6.41 -2.31 4.54
N ALA A 128 -5.30 -1.58 4.61
CA ALA A 128 -3.99 -2.18 4.78
C ALA A 128 -3.80 -2.67 6.23
N ILE A 129 -3.88 -3.98 6.45
CA ILE A 129 -3.95 -4.60 7.79
C ILE A 129 -2.60 -4.83 8.47
N ASP A 130 -1.47 -4.63 7.80
CA ASP A 130 -0.16 -4.78 8.40
C ASP A 130 0.93 -4.03 7.62
N ALA A 131 2.14 -4.02 8.17
CA ALA A 131 3.36 -3.79 7.42
C ALA A 131 4.47 -4.67 7.98
N LYS A 132 5.30 -5.23 7.10
CA LYS A 132 6.46 -6.04 7.47
C LYS A 132 7.65 -5.63 6.63
N TYR A 133 8.80 -5.47 7.24
CA TYR A 133 10.04 -5.30 6.50
C TYR A 133 11.22 -5.89 7.25
N THR A 134 12.28 -6.17 6.48
CA THR A 134 13.57 -6.57 7.00
C THR A 134 14.67 -5.79 6.29
N SER A 135 15.88 -5.88 6.80
CA SER A 135 17.07 -5.27 6.22
C SER A 135 18.19 -6.29 6.18
N TYR A 136 19.23 -6.00 5.39
CA TYR A 136 20.42 -6.85 5.36
C TYR A 136 20.99 -7.06 6.77
N ALA A 137 21.06 -6.01 7.60
CA ALA A 137 21.58 -6.09 8.96
C ALA A 137 20.76 -7.05 9.85
N ARG A 138 19.44 -7.11 9.67
CA ARG A 138 18.55 -8.03 10.40
C ARG A 138 18.64 -9.49 9.94
N MET A 139 19.00 -9.71 8.67
CA MET A 139 19.10 -11.05 8.07
C MET A 139 20.53 -11.61 8.06
N ALA A 140 21.54 -10.76 8.23
CA ALA A 140 22.93 -11.16 8.22
C ALA A 140 23.27 -12.07 9.41
N ASN A 141 24.32 -12.88 9.27
CA ASN A 141 24.86 -13.76 10.31
C ASN A 141 23.82 -14.72 10.94
N GLY A 142 22.84 -15.17 10.15
CA GLY A 142 21.79 -16.06 10.63
C GLY A 142 20.67 -15.35 11.40
N GLY A 143 20.64 -14.02 11.41
CA GLY A 143 19.49 -13.27 11.89
C GLY A 143 18.24 -13.61 11.07
N LEU A 144 17.12 -13.84 11.75
CA LEU A 144 15.81 -14.07 11.14
C LEU A 144 14.81 -13.06 11.74
N THR A 145 15.19 -11.78 11.69
CA THR A 145 14.43 -10.69 12.30
C THR A 145 13.69 -9.88 11.26
N ALA A 146 12.42 -9.57 11.55
CA ALA A 146 11.61 -8.63 10.81
C ALA A 146 10.98 -7.61 11.75
N ALA A 147 10.86 -6.37 11.29
CA ALA A 147 10.02 -5.38 11.94
C ALA A 147 8.61 -5.48 11.36
N THR A 148 7.61 -5.53 12.24
CA THR A 148 6.20 -5.69 11.88
C THR A 148 5.33 -4.70 12.64
N GLN A 149 4.24 -4.26 12.02
CA GLN A 149 3.17 -3.54 12.67
C GLN A 149 1.85 -4.14 12.21
N ALA A 150 0.98 -4.47 13.15
CA ALA A 150 -0.36 -4.98 12.86
C ALA A 150 -1.39 -3.84 12.85
N GLY A 151 -2.44 -4.02 12.06
CA GLY A 151 -3.60 -3.14 11.95
C GLY A 151 -3.51 -2.08 10.85
N PRO A 152 -4.60 -1.29 10.68
CA PRO A 152 -4.65 -0.16 9.77
C PRO A 152 -3.66 0.95 10.14
N THR A 153 -3.22 1.74 9.16
CA THR A 153 -2.34 2.88 9.46
C THR A 153 -3.07 3.91 10.30
N TYR A 154 -2.36 4.47 11.28
CA TYR A 154 -2.83 5.57 12.13
C TYR A 154 -1.80 6.71 12.20
N ASP A 155 -0.81 6.71 11.29
CA ASP A 155 0.27 7.72 11.27
C ASP A 155 -0.27 9.12 10.91
N GLN A 156 -1.23 9.17 9.99
CA GLN A 156 -1.88 10.39 9.49
C GLN A 156 -3.40 10.26 9.48
N GLN A 157 -3.93 9.12 9.94
CA GLN A 157 -5.34 8.78 9.92
C GLN A 157 -5.81 8.46 11.34
N PRO A 158 -7.11 8.60 11.65
CA PRO A 158 -7.62 8.20 12.95
C PRO A 158 -7.37 6.72 13.21
N VAL A 159 -7.11 6.37 14.47
CA VAL A 159 -6.98 4.98 14.90
C VAL A 159 -8.28 4.24 14.59
N PHE A 160 -8.18 3.11 13.90
CA PHE A 160 -9.33 2.27 13.61
C PHE A 160 -9.85 1.59 14.88
N SER A 161 -11.17 1.57 15.05
CA SER A 161 -11.85 0.79 16.09
C SER A 161 -13.19 0.28 15.56
N PHE A 162 -13.53 -0.98 15.81
CA PHE A 162 -14.82 -1.56 15.38
C PHE A 162 -16.02 -0.85 16.04
N SER A 163 -15.86 -0.40 17.29
CA SER A 163 -16.85 0.39 18.02
C SER A 163 -16.98 1.84 17.53
N ASN A 164 -15.99 2.35 16.80
CA ASN A 164 -15.91 3.72 16.31
C ASN A 164 -15.62 3.76 14.81
N THR A 165 -16.41 3.00 14.06
CA THR A 165 -16.46 3.02 12.59
C THR A 165 -17.91 3.16 12.14
N THR A 166 -18.18 3.11 10.84
CA THR A 166 -19.53 3.22 10.31
C THR A 166 -20.42 2.04 10.73
N PRO A 167 -21.75 2.22 10.87
CA PRO A 167 -22.63 1.16 11.37
C PRO A 167 -22.61 -0.15 10.57
N ASP A 168 -22.40 -0.06 9.25
CA ASP A 168 -22.27 -1.23 8.38
C ASP A 168 -21.03 -2.06 8.74
N LEU A 169 -19.87 -1.41 8.94
CA LEU A 169 -18.63 -2.08 9.33
C LEU A 169 -18.66 -2.57 10.79
N ALA A 170 -19.21 -1.76 11.70
CA ALA A 170 -19.35 -2.11 13.10
C ALA A 170 -20.21 -3.36 13.33
N SER A 171 -21.16 -3.62 12.42
CA SER A 171 -22.05 -4.79 12.47
C SER A 171 -21.40 -6.11 12.02
N LEU A 172 -20.24 -6.05 11.36
CA LEU A 172 -19.57 -7.22 10.80
C LEU A 172 -18.97 -8.10 11.92
N PRO A 173 -19.02 -9.43 11.82
CA PRO A 173 -18.40 -10.31 12.80
C PRO A 173 -16.87 -10.18 12.85
N HIS A 174 -16.31 -9.92 14.03
CA HIS A 174 -14.87 -9.78 14.27
C HIS A 174 -14.43 -10.47 15.57
N TYR A 175 -14.94 -11.70 15.79
CA TYR A 175 -14.69 -12.45 17.02
C TYR A 175 -13.19 -12.69 17.28
N GLY A 176 -12.76 -12.43 18.51
CA GLY A 176 -11.36 -12.60 18.93
C GLY A 176 -10.43 -11.50 18.43
N LEU A 177 -10.92 -10.53 17.65
CA LEU A 177 -10.16 -9.35 17.28
C LEU A 177 -10.28 -8.27 18.38
N PRO A 178 -9.22 -7.49 18.61
CA PRO A 178 -9.28 -6.31 19.46
C PRO A 178 -10.23 -5.28 18.83
N ASP A 179 -10.93 -4.53 19.69
CA ASP A 179 -11.78 -3.43 19.22
C ASP A 179 -10.95 -2.34 18.55
N THR A 180 -9.98 -1.76 19.29
CA THR A 180 -9.10 -0.69 18.81
C THR A 180 -7.76 -1.22 18.30
N TRP A 181 -7.35 -0.78 17.11
CA TRP A 181 -6.12 -1.22 16.43
C TRP A 181 -5.03 -0.15 16.46
N LYS A 182 -4.34 -0.05 17.60
CA LYS A 182 -3.21 0.89 17.82
C LYS A 182 -1.93 0.15 18.22
N PHE A 183 -1.54 -0.85 17.43
CA PHE A 183 -0.36 -1.66 17.75
C PHE A 183 0.94 -0.95 17.35
N PRO A 184 1.96 -0.93 18.23
CA PRO A 184 3.25 -0.37 17.91
C PRO A 184 4.01 -1.25 16.91
N TRP A 185 5.08 -0.71 16.35
CA TRP A 185 6.08 -1.53 15.65
C TRP A 185 6.76 -2.48 16.64
N MET A 186 6.87 -3.74 16.25
CA MET A 186 7.50 -4.83 17.00
C MET A 186 8.61 -5.45 16.16
N GLU A 187 9.69 -5.89 16.79
CA GLU A 187 10.65 -6.79 16.14
C GLU A 187 10.29 -8.24 16.46
N VAL A 188 10.22 -9.07 15.44
CA VAL A 188 9.96 -10.50 15.54
C VAL A 188 11.18 -11.23 15.04
N THR A 189 11.80 -12.01 15.92
CA THR A 189 12.94 -12.86 15.60
C THR A 189 12.51 -14.31 15.65
N TRP A 190 12.73 -15.04 14.56
CA TRP A 190 12.51 -16.48 14.51
C TRP A 190 13.77 -17.19 14.97
N ASN A 191 13.70 -17.82 16.14
CA ASN A 191 14.77 -18.61 16.75
C ASN A 191 14.39 -20.08 16.88
#